data_AF-A0A1B6KMX9-F1
#
_entry.id   AF-A0A1B6KMX9-F1
#
_cell.length_a   1.000
_cell.length_b   1.000
_cell.length_c   1.000
_cell.angle_alpha   90.00
_cell.angle_beta   90.00
_cell.angle_gamma   90.00
#
_symmetry.space_group_name_H-M   'P 1'
#
loop_
_entity.id
_entity.type
_entity.pdbx_description
1 polymer ?
#
loop_
_entity_poly.entity_id
_entity_poly.type
_entity_poly.pdbx_seq_one_letter_code
_entity_poly.pdbx_strand_id
1 'polypeptide(L)'
;EDMVCLSCTATGERVCLAAEGFGNRHCFLENIADKNIPPDLSTCVFVIEQALSVRALQELVTAAGSEEGKGTGSGHRTLLYGNAILLRHQNSDMYLACLSTSSSNDKLSFDVGLQEHSQGEACWWTVHPASKQRSEGEKVRVGDDLILVSVATERYLHTTKENDLSVVNASFHVTHWSVQPYGTGISRMKYVGFVFGGDVLRFFHGGDECLTIPSSWNESAGQNLVVYEGGSVMSQARSLWRLELARTKWAGGFINWYHPMRIRHLTTGRYLGVNESNELTLVTRDEATTALSTFCLRQEKDDQKVVLEDKDLEVIGAPIIKYGDSTVLVQHSETGLWLTSKSYETKKKGVGKVEEKQAVLHEEGKMD
;
A
#
# COMPACT_ATOMS: atom_id res chain seq x y z
N GLU A 1 -3.31 -6.53 14.99
CA GLU A 1 -3.17 -5.24 14.27
C GLU A 1 -1.95 -5.17 13.35
N ASP A 2 -1.32 -6.29 13.01
CA ASP A 2 -0.26 -6.27 12.00
C ASP A 2 -0.90 -6.18 10.61
N MET A 3 -0.27 -5.39 9.73
CA MET A 3 -0.69 -5.20 8.35
C MET A 3 0.08 -6.21 7.49
N VAL A 4 -0.66 -6.98 6.71
CA VAL A 4 -0.14 -8.07 5.89
C VAL A 4 -0.76 -8.06 4.51
N CYS A 5 -0.05 -8.65 3.57
CA CYS A 5 -0.53 -8.95 2.22
C CYS A 5 -0.53 -10.47 2.03
N LEU A 6 -1.55 -11.03 1.38
CA LEU A 6 -1.63 -12.46 1.07
C LEU A 6 -1.17 -12.68 -0.37
N SER A 7 -0.06 -13.39 -0.56
CA SER A 7 0.53 -13.62 -1.87
C SER A 7 0.53 -15.09 -2.26
N CYS A 8 0.45 -15.40 -3.55
CA CYS A 8 0.60 -16.76 -4.05
C CYS A 8 1.18 -16.77 -5.48
N THR A 9 1.44 -17.97 -6.00
CA THR A 9 1.92 -18.18 -7.39
C THR A 9 1.03 -19.16 -8.18
N ALA A 10 -0.19 -19.43 -7.69
CA ALA A 10 -1.06 -20.48 -8.24
C ALA A 10 -1.53 -20.19 -9.68
N THR A 11 -1.54 -18.93 -10.11
CA THR A 11 -1.91 -18.50 -11.47
C THR A 11 -0.72 -18.50 -12.45
N GLY A 12 0.46 -18.97 -12.02
CA GLY A 12 1.70 -18.99 -12.79
C GLY A 12 2.59 -17.76 -12.59
N GLU A 13 2.08 -16.71 -11.96
CA GLU A 13 2.81 -15.48 -11.64
C GLU A 13 2.64 -15.13 -10.16
N ARG A 14 3.57 -14.36 -9.60
CA ARG A 14 3.46 -13.90 -8.22
C ARG A 14 2.41 -12.80 -8.11
N VAL A 15 1.33 -13.09 -7.40
CA VAL A 15 0.17 -12.21 -7.24
C VAL A 15 -0.14 -11.97 -5.76
N CYS A 16 -0.89 -10.91 -5.48
CA CYS A 16 -1.40 -10.57 -4.17
C CYS A 16 -2.94 -10.51 -4.18
N LEU A 17 -3.58 -10.99 -3.13
CA LEU A 17 -5.02 -10.77 -2.90
C LEU A 17 -5.28 -9.28 -2.73
N ALA A 18 -6.27 -8.77 -3.47
CA ALA A 18 -6.64 -7.36 -3.46
C ALA A 18 -8.16 -7.18 -3.46
N ALA A 19 -8.62 -6.01 -3.01
CA ALA A 19 -10.00 -5.58 -3.12
C ALA A 19 -10.08 -4.04 -3.13
N GLU A 20 -11.05 -3.49 -3.87
CA GLU A 20 -11.32 -2.04 -3.86
C GLU A 20 -12.13 -1.64 -2.61
N GLY A 21 -13.09 -2.49 -2.22
CA GLY A 21 -14.09 -2.13 -1.23
C GLY A 21 -15.17 -1.28 -1.89
N PHE A 22 -15.05 0.04 -1.85
CA PHE A 22 -16.07 0.96 -2.39
C PHE A 22 -16.26 0.78 -3.90
N GLY A 23 -17.50 0.65 -4.34
CA GLY A 23 -17.84 0.40 -5.76
C GLY A 23 -17.67 -1.07 -6.20
N ASN A 24 -16.69 -1.80 -5.67
CA ASN A 24 -16.51 -3.23 -5.93
C ASN A 24 -16.10 -4.01 -4.68
N ARG A 25 -16.98 -4.90 -4.23
CA ARG A 25 -16.77 -5.74 -3.04
C ARG A 25 -16.05 -7.05 -3.35
N HIS A 26 -15.93 -7.48 -4.62
CA HIS A 26 -15.26 -8.73 -4.97
C HIS A 26 -13.75 -8.59 -4.87
N CYS A 27 -13.10 -9.64 -4.38
CA CYS A 27 -11.65 -9.74 -4.40
C CYS A 27 -11.13 -10.06 -5.80
N PHE A 28 -9.92 -9.58 -6.08
CA PHE A 28 -9.18 -9.86 -7.30
C PHE A 28 -7.71 -10.11 -6.97
N LEU A 29 -6.89 -10.31 -8.00
CA LEU A 29 -5.45 -10.51 -7.86
C LEU A 29 -4.68 -9.35 -8.47
N GLU A 30 -3.83 -8.74 -7.65
CA GLU A 30 -2.87 -7.74 -8.06
C GLU A 30 -1.55 -8.41 -8.45
N ASN A 31 -1.04 -8.10 -9.64
CA ASN A 31 0.25 -8.65 -10.09
C ASN A 31 1.40 -7.96 -9.36
N ILE A 32 2.25 -8.76 -8.70
CA ILE A 32 3.43 -8.29 -7.97
C ILE A 32 4.71 -8.99 -8.46
N ALA A 33 4.69 -9.60 -9.64
CA ALA A 33 5.81 -10.35 -10.19
C ALA A 33 6.91 -9.42 -10.69
N ASP A 34 6.53 -8.38 -11.44
CA ASP A 34 7.47 -7.37 -11.92
C ASP A 34 7.87 -6.43 -10.77
N LYS A 35 9.18 -6.37 -10.49
CA LYS A 35 9.73 -5.43 -9.50
C LYS A 35 9.90 -4.03 -10.08
N ASN A 36 9.96 -3.91 -11.41
CA ASN A 36 10.24 -2.67 -12.10
C ASN A 36 9.02 -1.76 -12.18
N ILE A 37 7.83 -2.33 -12.34
CA ILE A 37 6.55 -1.61 -12.36
C ILE A 37 5.91 -1.65 -10.97
N PRO A 38 5.36 -0.53 -10.44
CA PRO A 38 4.74 -0.50 -9.13
C PRO A 38 3.44 -1.31 -9.11
N PRO A 39 3.27 -2.25 -8.16
CA PRO A 39 1.96 -2.80 -7.83
C PRO A 39 1.11 -1.79 -7.05
N ASP A 40 -0.22 -1.83 -7.18
CA ASP A 40 -1.11 -1.06 -6.30
C ASP A 40 -1.31 -1.80 -4.98
N LEU A 41 -0.31 -1.70 -4.09
CA LEU A 41 -0.38 -2.36 -2.79
C LEU A 41 -1.50 -1.80 -1.91
N SER A 42 -2.06 -0.63 -2.22
CA SER A 42 -3.04 -0.01 -1.33
C SER A 42 -4.37 -0.76 -1.27
N THR A 43 -4.68 -1.55 -2.29
CA THR A 43 -5.85 -2.46 -2.32
C THR A 43 -5.53 -3.85 -1.76
N CYS A 44 -4.26 -4.11 -1.43
CA CYS A 44 -3.76 -5.43 -1.05
C CYS A 44 -3.58 -5.62 0.47
N VAL A 45 -3.70 -4.55 1.26
CA VAL A 45 -3.30 -4.54 2.66
C VAL A 45 -4.48 -4.94 3.55
N PHE A 46 -4.28 -6.01 4.31
CA PHE A 46 -5.21 -6.47 5.35
C PHE A 46 -4.59 -6.35 6.73
N VAL A 47 -5.38 -5.99 7.72
CA VAL A 47 -5.03 -5.98 9.13
C VAL A 47 -5.53 -7.28 9.76
N ILE A 48 -4.65 -8.03 10.41
CA ILE A 48 -5.07 -9.12 11.30
C ILE A 48 -5.67 -8.48 12.54
N GLU A 49 -6.98 -8.36 12.58
CA GLU A 49 -7.69 -7.65 13.65
C GLU A 49 -7.86 -8.55 14.87
N GLN A 50 -8.27 -9.80 14.66
CA GLN A 50 -8.42 -10.79 15.72
C GLN A 50 -7.82 -12.14 15.30
N ALA A 51 -7.33 -12.87 16.30
CA ALA A 51 -6.92 -14.26 16.17
C ALA A 51 -7.39 -15.03 17.41
N LEU A 52 -8.24 -16.02 17.21
CA LEU A 52 -8.89 -16.78 18.28
C LEU A 52 -8.71 -18.28 18.04
N SER A 53 -8.72 -19.08 19.11
CA SER A 53 -8.94 -20.53 18.94
C SER A 53 -10.36 -20.76 18.40
N VAL A 54 -10.57 -21.85 17.66
CA VAL A 54 -11.90 -22.20 17.10
C VAL A 54 -12.97 -22.25 18.19
N ARG A 55 -12.64 -22.79 19.38
CA ARG A 55 -13.56 -22.83 20.52
C ARG A 55 -13.96 -21.44 21.00
N ALA A 56 -12.98 -20.54 21.14
CA ALA A 56 -13.25 -19.17 21.57
C ALA A 56 -14.08 -18.41 20.52
N LEU A 57 -13.87 -18.69 19.23
CA LEU A 57 -14.70 -18.13 18.16
C LEU A 57 -16.15 -18.63 18.26
N GLN A 58 -16.38 -19.93 18.46
CA GLN A 58 -17.73 -20.48 18.63
C GLN A 58 -18.48 -19.85 19.79
N GLU A 59 -17.79 -19.65 20.92
CA GLU A 59 -18.35 -18.93 22.08
C GLU A 59 -18.71 -17.48 21.72
N LEU A 60 -17.83 -16.77 20.99
CA LEU A 60 -18.06 -15.39 20.55
C LEU A 60 -19.23 -15.26 19.58
N VAL A 61 -19.30 -16.11 18.55
CA VAL A 61 -20.36 -16.06 17.53
C VAL A 61 -21.71 -16.41 18.15
N THR A 62 -21.74 -17.38 19.07
CA THR A 62 -22.96 -17.74 19.80
C THR A 62 -23.41 -16.62 20.74
N ALA A 63 -22.46 -15.97 21.44
CA ALA A 63 -22.74 -14.87 22.36
C ALA A 63 -23.15 -13.58 21.63
N ALA A 64 -22.68 -13.33 20.40
CA ALA A 64 -23.06 -12.17 19.61
C ALA A 64 -24.56 -12.15 19.21
N GLY A 65 -25.27 -13.28 19.32
CA GLY A 65 -26.73 -13.34 19.23
C GLY A 65 -27.48 -12.79 20.46
N SER A 66 -26.75 -12.42 21.51
CA SER A 66 -27.23 -11.73 22.72
C SER A 66 -26.51 -10.39 22.86
N GLU A 67 -27.22 -9.30 23.11
CA GLU A 67 -26.76 -7.89 22.92
C GLU A 67 -25.58 -7.39 23.80
N GLU A 68 -24.74 -8.25 24.40
CA GLU A 68 -23.69 -7.83 25.35
C GLU A 68 -22.24 -8.07 24.88
N GLY A 69 -22.01 -8.41 23.60
CA GLY A 69 -20.69 -8.77 23.08
C GLY A 69 -19.76 -7.63 22.67
N LYS A 70 -19.41 -6.68 23.55
CA LYS A 70 -18.23 -5.82 23.28
C LYS A 70 -16.95 -6.65 23.47
N GLY A 71 -16.30 -6.93 22.34
CA GLY A 71 -15.16 -7.83 22.22
C GLY A 71 -14.09 -7.63 23.29
N THR A 72 -13.63 -8.74 23.86
CA THR A 72 -12.46 -8.78 24.74
C THR A 72 -11.26 -8.30 23.94
N GLY A 73 -10.80 -7.07 24.20
CA GLY A 73 -9.59 -6.50 23.62
C GLY A 73 -8.41 -7.43 23.86
N SER A 74 -8.08 -8.23 22.84
CA SER A 74 -6.91 -9.09 22.87
C SER A 74 -5.72 -8.22 22.51
N GLY A 75 -4.79 -8.03 23.46
CA GLY A 75 -3.47 -7.50 23.14
C GLY A 75 -2.76 -8.30 22.04
N HIS A 76 -1.55 -7.89 21.65
CA HIS A 76 -0.79 -8.53 20.58
C HIS A 76 -0.48 -10.00 20.88
N ARG A 77 -1.33 -10.90 20.38
CA ARG A 77 -1.16 -12.35 20.49
C ARG A 77 -0.42 -12.86 19.26
N THR A 78 0.51 -13.78 19.50
CA THR A 78 1.16 -14.50 18.42
C THR A 78 0.14 -15.40 17.71
N LEU A 79 0.10 -15.32 16.38
CA LEU A 79 -0.73 -16.20 15.56
C LEU A 79 -0.19 -17.64 15.64
N LEU A 80 -1.09 -18.59 15.91
CA LEU A 80 -0.79 -20.02 15.92
C LEU A 80 -1.55 -20.70 14.78
N TYR A 81 -0.99 -21.78 14.23
CA TYR A 81 -1.74 -22.70 13.39
C TYR A 81 -2.94 -23.25 14.18
N GLY A 82 -4.10 -23.29 13.53
CA GLY A 82 -5.38 -23.68 14.12
C GLY A 82 -6.22 -22.53 14.65
N ASN A 83 -5.65 -21.32 14.68
CA ASN A 83 -6.44 -20.13 14.99
C ASN A 83 -7.35 -19.76 13.83
N ALA A 84 -8.53 -19.25 14.18
CA ALA A 84 -9.39 -18.48 13.29
C ALA A 84 -8.96 -17.00 13.34
N ILE A 85 -8.80 -16.38 12.17
CA ILE A 85 -8.42 -14.98 12.01
C ILE A 85 -9.54 -14.18 11.37
N LEU A 86 -9.61 -12.90 11.76
CA LEU A 86 -10.44 -11.87 11.16
C LEU A 86 -9.52 -10.87 10.45
N LEU A 87 -9.73 -10.71 9.14
CA LEU A 87 -8.93 -9.86 8.27
C LEU A 87 -9.74 -8.63 7.86
N ARG A 88 -9.31 -7.44 8.27
CA ARG A 88 -9.92 -6.16 7.86
C ARG A 88 -9.11 -5.52 6.75
N HIS A 89 -9.73 -5.17 5.64
CA HIS A 89 -9.12 -4.44 4.55
C HIS A 89 -8.80 -2.99 4.98
N GLN A 90 -7.55 -2.58 4.84
CA GLN A 90 -7.02 -1.33 5.42
C GLN A 90 -7.69 -0.08 4.88
N ASN A 91 -8.02 -0.03 3.58
CA ASN A 91 -8.54 1.19 2.96
C ASN A 91 -10.05 1.38 3.13
N SER A 92 -10.81 0.28 3.24
CA SER A 92 -12.27 0.33 3.28
C SER A 92 -12.88 0.00 4.63
N ASP A 93 -12.07 -0.44 5.60
CA ASP A 93 -12.50 -0.93 6.92
C ASP A 93 -13.51 -2.08 6.90
N MET A 94 -13.60 -2.79 5.76
CA MET A 94 -14.46 -3.96 5.57
C MET A 94 -13.68 -5.25 5.81
N TYR A 95 -14.38 -6.35 6.05
CA TYR A 95 -13.78 -7.64 6.40
C TYR A 95 -13.78 -8.61 5.22
N LEU A 96 -12.67 -9.33 5.04
CA LEU A 96 -12.56 -10.39 4.05
C LEU A 96 -13.54 -11.53 4.39
N ALA A 97 -14.44 -11.83 3.46
CA ALA A 97 -15.54 -12.76 3.68
C ALA A 97 -15.73 -13.73 2.52
N CYS A 98 -16.20 -14.93 2.87
CA CYS A 98 -16.85 -15.82 1.92
C CYS A 98 -18.28 -15.33 1.68
N LEU A 99 -18.59 -14.95 0.43
CA LEU A 99 -19.90 -14.45 0.05
C LEU A 99 -20.88 -15.62 -0.22
N SER A 100 -22.17 -15.32 -0.27
CA SER A 100 -23.20 -16.31 -0.61
C SER A 100 -23.42 -16.46 -2.12
N THR A 101 -22.78 -15.60 -2.93
CA THR A 101 -22.85 -15.63 -4.40
C THR A 101 -21.79 -16.57 -4.97
N SER A 102 -21.96 -16.95 -6.23
CA SER A 102 -20.99 -17.75 -6.98
C SER A 102 -20.99 -17.28 -8.44
N SER A 103 -19.84 -16.80 -8.91
CA SER A 103 -19.63 -16.35 -10.29
C SER A 103 -18.62 -17.21 -11.08
N SER A 104 -18.01 -18.21 -10.44
CA SER A 104 -17.01 -19.10 -11.03
C SER A 104 -17.66 -20.25 -11.82
N ASN A 105 -16.91 -20.86 -12.73
CA ASN A 105 -17.32 -22.08 -13.42
C ASN A 105 -17.41 -23.29 -12.47
N ASP A 106 -16.68 -23.28 -11.35
CA ASP A 106 -16.87 -24.24 -10.27
C ASP A 106 -18.15 -23.89 -9.50
N LYS A 107 -19.24 -24.60 -9.81
CA LYS A 107 -20.56 -24.42 -9.21
C LYS A 107 -20.61 -24.67 -7.70
N LEU A 108 -19.59 -25.32 -7.15
CA LEU A 108 -19.50 -25.53 -5.72
C LEU A 108 -18.77 -24.38 -5.03
N SER A 109 -18.02 -23.56 -5.77
CA SER A 109 -17.28 -22.44 -5.19
C SER A 109 -18.20 -21.28 -4.82
N PHE A 110 -17.76 -20.48 -3.86
CA PHE A 110 -18.39 -19.23 -3.47
C PHE A 110 -17.45 -18.05 -3.76
N ASP A 111 -18.02 -16.90 -4.07
CA ASP A 111 -17.22 -15.70 -4.30
C ASP A 111 -16.54 -15.25 -3.00
N VAL A 112 -15.36 -14.66 -3.12
CA VAL A 112 -14.66 -14.03 -2.00
C VAL A 112 -14.65 -12.52 -2.21
N GLY A 113 -14.92 -11.78 -1.13
CA GLY A 113 -15.02 -10.33 -1.18
C GLY A 113 -15.01 -9.69 0.19
N LEU A 114 -15.54 -8.46 0.27
CA LEU A 114 -15.55 -7.64 1.48
C LEU A 114 -16.97 -7.43 2.02
N GLN A 115 -17.14 -7.53 3.34
CA GLN A 115 -18.37 -7.22 4.08
C GLN A 115 -18.15 -6.09 5.10
N GLU A 116 -19.16 -5.23 5.30
CA GLU A 116 -19.05 -4.07 6.20
C GLU A 116 -19.00 -4.45 7.68
N HIS A 117 -19.63 -5.56 8.06
CA HIS A 117 -19.66 -6.05 9.44
C HIS A 117 -19.00 -7.43 9.53
N SER A 118 -18.35 -7.70 10.66
CA SER A 118 -17.72 -8.99 10.96
C SER A 118 -18.67 -9.97 11.67
N GLN A 119 -19.99 -9.76 11.58
CA GLN A 119 -20.99 -10.59 12.25
C GLN A 119 -21.09 -11.98 11.60
N GLY A 120 -21.25 -13.00 12.44
CA GLY A 120 -21.32 -14.39 12.01
C GLY A 120 -19.96 -14.97 11.59
N GLU A 121 -20.00 -16.09 10.86
CA GLU A 121 -18.83 -16.89 10.52
C GLU A 121 -18.21 -16.54 9.16
N ALA A 122 -18.91 -15.80 8.31
CA ALA A 122 -18.53 -15.55 6.91
C ALA A 122 -17.18 -14.84 6.77
N CYS A 123 -16.83 -13.98 7.74
CA CYS A 123 -15.59 -13.20 7.76
C CYS A 123 -14.39 -13.91 8.42
N TRP A 124 -14.59 -15.13 8.93
CA TRP A 124 -13.58 -15.85 9.69
C TRP A 124 -12.92 -16.93 8.86
N TRP A 125 -11.59 -17.02 8.99
CA TRP A 125 -10.75 -17.96 8.27
C TRP A 125 -9.83 -18.70 9.23
N THR A 126 -9.83 -20.03 9.23
CA THR A 126 -8.86 -20.82 9.99
C THR A 126 -7.55 -20.96 9.24
N VAL A 127 -6.45 -20.90 9.98
CA VAL A 127 -5.08 -20.93 9.44
C VAL A 127 -4.46 -22.30 9.65
N HIS A 128 -4.13 -23.00 8.57
CA HIS A 128 -3.55 -24.36 8.61
C HIS A 128 -2.16 -24.38 7.97
N PRO A 129 -1.26 -25.27 8.42
CA PRO A 129 0.08 -25.40 7.84
C PRO A 129 0.00 -26.02 6.44
N ALA A 130 0.65 -25.40 5.46
CA ALA A 130 0.73 -25.94 4.10
C ALA A 130 1.62 -27.19 3.99
N SER A 131 2.54 -27.40 4.94
CA SER A 131 3.50 -28.50 4.91
C SER A 131 3.56 -29.25 6.24
N LYS A 132 4.05 -30.50 6.20
CA LYS A 132 4.26 -31.35 7.39
C LYS A 132 5.41 -30.87 8.30
N GLN A 133 6.12 -29.80 7.94
CA GLN A 133 7.17 -29.20 8.77
C GLN A 133 6.63 -28.32 9.89
N ARG A 134 5.32 -28.02 9.86
CA ARG A 134 4.60 -27.26 10.87
C ARG A 134 3.43 -28.08 11.37
N SER A 135 3.02 -27.81 12.61
CA SER A 135 1.89 -28.47 13.25
C SER A 135 0.91 -27.46 13.85
N GLU A 136 -0.34 -27.89 14.01
CA GLU A 136 -1.37 -27.18 14.76
C GLU A 136 -0.85 -26.76 16.14
N GLY A 137 -1.13 -25.51 16.54
CA GLY A 137 -0.64 -24.91 17.78
C GLY A 137 0.77 -24.31 17.71
N GLU A 138 1.55 -24.56 16.65
CA GLU A 138 2.83 -23.88 16.45
C GLU A 138 2.67 -22.42 16.01
N LYS A 139 3.67 -21.58 16.29
CA LYS A 139 3.70 -20.19 15.87
C LYS A 139 3.86 -20.08 14.36
N VAL A 140 2.98 -19.31 13.72
CA VAL A 140 3.13 -18.92 12.31
C VAL A 140 4.32 -17.97 12.18
N ARG A 141 5.23 -18.24 11.25
CA ARG A 141 6.41 -17.41 10.97
C ARG A 141 6.22 -16.60 9.69
N VAL A 142 6.93 -15.48 9.61
CA VAL A 142 7.00 -14.69 8.37
C VAL A 142 7.57 -15.55 7.25
N GLY A 143 6.87 -15.56 6.11
CA GLY A 143 7.25 -16.36 4.95
C GLY A 143 6.80 -17.83 5.00
N ASP A 144 6.12 -18.27 6.06
CA ASP A 144 5.44 -19.56 6.03
C ASP A 144 4.30 -19.53 4.98
N ASP A 145 4.11 -20.65 4.27
CA ASP A 145 2.95 -20.86 3.42
C ASP A 145 1.77 -21.38 4.25
N LEU A 146 0.61 -20.78 4.05
CA LEU A 146 -0.62 -21.05 4.78
C LEU A 146 -1.70 -21.63 3.86
N ILE A 147 -2.58 -22.40 4.47
CA ILE A 147 -3.89 -22.74 3.92
C ILE A 147 -4.93 -21.99 4.75
N LEU A 148 -5.78 -21.22 4.09
CA LEU A 148 -6.88 -20.48 4.72
C LEU A 148 -8.19 -21.19 4.41
N VAL A 149 -8.95 -21.54 5.44
CA VAL A 149 -10.24 -22.25 5.31
C VAL A 149 -11.35 -21.39 5.90
N SER A 150 -12.38 -21.09 5.11
CA SER A 150 -13.55 -20.34 5.56
C SER A 150 -14.27 -21.11 6.66
N VAL A 151 -14.58 -20.44 7.78
CA VAL A 151 -15.36 -21.04 8.87
C VAL A 151 -16.79 -21.34 8.41
N ALA A 152 -17.41 -20.42 7.66
CA ALA A 152 -18.81 -20.56 7.25
C ALA A 152 -19.08 -21.68 6.23
N THR A 153 -18.09 -22.01 5.39
CA THR A 153 -18.30 -22.94 4.25
C THR A 153 -17.35 -24.14 4.25
N GLU A 154 -16.36 -24.18 5.14
CA GLU A 154 -15.31 -25.21 5.21
C GLU A 154 -14.52 -25.35 3.88
N ARG A 155 -14.48 -24.27 3.09
CA ARG A 155 -13.79 -24.20 1.79
C ARG A 155 -12.50 -23.41 1.89
N TYR A 156 -11.55 -23.76 1.04
CA TYR A 156 -10.25 -23.10 0.98
C TYR A 156 -10.37 -21.77 0.24
N LEU A 157 -9.70 -20.73 0.75
CA LEU A 157 -9.40 -19.55 -0.05
C LEU A 157 -8.54 -19.98 -1.24
N HIS A 158 -9.11 -19.89 -2.43
CA HIS A 158 -8.56 -20.45 -3.64
C HIS A 158 -8.43 -19.39 -4.72
N THR A 159 -7.46 -19.60 -5.59
CA THR A 159 -7.35 -18.87 -6.84
C THR A 159 -6.86 -19.76 -7.97
N THR A 160 -7.39 -19.50 -9.16
CA THR A 160 -7.08 -20.22 -10.40
C THR A 160 -7.30 -19.30 -11.60
N LYS A 161 -6.88 -19.75 -12.79
CA LYS A 161 -7.22 -19.11 -14.06
C LYS A 161 -8.42 -19.83 -14.68
N GLU A 162 -9.47 -19.07 -14.95
CA GLU A 162 -10.64 -19.52 -15.69
C GLU A 162 -10.78 -18.68 -16.96
N ASN A 163 -10.72 -19.30 -18.14
CA ASN A 163 -10.76 -18.59 -19.43
C ASN A 163 -9.77 -17.41 -19.48
N ASP A 164 -8.53 -17.64 -19.04
CA ASP A 164 -7.45 -16.65 -18.91
C ASP A 164 -7.67 -15.51 -17.90
N LEU A 165 -8.80 -15.52 -17.18
CA LEU A 165 -9.07 -14.57 -16.10
C LEU A 165 -8.70 -15.19 -14.75
N SER A 166 -7.95 -14.46 -13.94
CA SER A 166 -7.62 -14.90 -12.58
C SER A 166 -8.83 -14.69 -11.67
N VAL A 167 -9.28 -15.75 -11.01
CA VAL A 167 -10.46 -15.74 -10.13
C VAL A 167 -10.02 -15.99 -8.69
N VAL A 168 -10.65 -15.31 -7.73
CA VAL A 168 -10.52 -15.59 -6.30
C VAL A 168 -11.85 -16.08 -5.77
N ASN A 169 -11.88 -17.27 -5.19
CA ASN A 169 -13.09 -17.89 -4.67
C ASN A 169 -12.79 -18.74 -3.42
N ALA A 170 -13.84 -19.25 -2.79
CA ALA A 170 -13.76 -20.27 -1.75
C ALA A 170 -14.16 -21.60 -2.39
N SER A 171 -13.22 -22.55 -2.54
CA SER A 171 -13.44 -23.82 -3.26
C SER A 171 -12.91 -25.04 -2.49
N PHE A 172 -13.06 -26.24 -3.05
CA PHE A 172 -12.45 -27.45 -2.50
C PHE A 172 -10.97 -27.63 -2.92
N HIS A 173 -10.44 -26.73 -3.72
CA HIS A 173 -9.04 -26.74 -4.15
C HIS A 173 -8.17 -25.88 -3.25
N VAL A 174 -7.03 -26.41 -2.85
CA VAL A 174 -6.11 -25.72 -1.96
C VAL A 174 -5.23 -24.76 -2.76
N THR A 175 -5.08 -23.54 -2.26
CA THR A 175 -4.03 -22.60 -2.66
C THR A 175 -3.12 -22.34 -1.47
N HIS A 176 -1.81 -22.35 -1.71
CA HIS A 176 -0.82 -21.94 -0.72
C HIS A 176 -0.65 -20.43 -0.75
N TRP A 177 -0.93 -19.79 0.38
CA TRP A 177 -0.84 -18.35 0.55
C TRP A 177 0.32 -18.00 1.48
N SER A 178 1.26 -17.21 0.99
CA SER A 178 2.36 -16.68 1.79
C SER A 178 1.98 -15.33 2.39
N VAL A 179 2.12 -15.20 3.71
CA VAL A 179 1.85 -13.94 4.44
C VAL A 179 3.07 -13.03 4.34
N GLN A 180 2.91 -11.93 3.62
CA GLN A 180 3.94 -10.90 3.48
C GLN A 180 3.70 -9.79 4.50
N PRO A 181 4.70 -9.43 5.32
CA PRO A 181 4.55 -8.32 6.25
C PRO A 181 4.54 -7.01 5.46
N TYR A 182 3.53 -6.17 5.67
CA TYR A 182 3.47 -4.82 5.10
C TYR A 182 3.94 -3.77 6.11
N GLY A 183 3.52 -3.91 7.37
CA GLY A 183 3.93 -3.06 8.50
C GLY A 183 3.19 -3.45 9.77
N THR A 184 3.35 -2.68 10.84
CA THR A 184 2.73 -2.99 12.15
C THR A 184 1.87 -1.82 12.64
N GLY A 185 0.63 -2.07 13.06
CA GLY A 185 -0.23 -1.06 13.68
C GLY A 185 0.39 -0.43 14.93
N ILE A 186 1.11 -1.24 15.73
CA ILE A 186 1.82 -0.79 16.94
C ILE A 186 2.80 0.34 16.63
N SER A 187 3.65 0.15 15.61
CA SER A 187 4.64 1.16 15.26
C SER A 187 3.95 2.45 14.81
N ARG A 188 2.88 2.35 14.02
CA ARG A 188 2.10 3.52 13.60
C ARG A 188 1.48 4.27 14.79
N MET A 189 0.91 3.55 15.75
CA MET A 189 0.34 4.16 16.98
C MET A 189 1.42 4.79 17.87
N LYS A 190 2.57 4.13 18.03
CA LYS A 190 3.66 4.61 18.89
C LYS A 190 4.39 5.82 18.28
N TYR A 191 4.51 5.87 16.96
CA TYR A 191 5.31 6.86 16.23
C TYR A 191 4.46 7.73 15.30
N VAL A 192 3.29 8.20 15.78
CA VAL A 192 2.33 9.04 15.04
C VAL A 192 2.90 10.32 14.42
N GLY A 193 4.04 10.83 14.92
CA GLY A 193 4.72 12.01 14.36
C GLY A 193 5.71 11.70 13.23
N PHE A 194 5.88 10.43 12.85
CA PHE A 194 6.87 9.99 11.86
C PHE A 194 6.21 9.49 10.58
N VAL A 195 6.94 9.61 9.47
CA VAL A 195 6.45 9.27 8.13
C VAL A 195 6.65 7.78 7.84
N PHE A 196 5.59 7.11 7.40
CA PHE A 196 5.61 5.73 6.92
C PHE A 196 5.35 5.66 5.42
N GLY A 197 5.82 4.58 4.79
CA GLY A 197 5.38 4.19 3.47
C GLY A 197 3.87 3.92 3.45
N GLY A 198 3.23 4.27 2.34
CA GLY A 198 1.78 4.27 2.16
C GLY A 198 1.08 5.56 2.65
N ASP A 199 1.77 6.42 3.42
CA ASP A 199 1.18 7.65 3.92
C ASP A 199 0.91 8.65 2.79
N VAL A 200 -0.18 9.39 2.97
CA VAL A 200 -0.60 10.48 2.08
C VAL A 200 -0.30 11.81 2.76
N LEU A 201 0.49 12.66 2.10
CA LEU A 201 0.99 13.91 2.67
C LEU A 201 1.09 15.04 1.64
N ARG A 202 1.47 16.22 2.11
CA ARG A 202 1.84 17.38 1.31
C ARG A 202 3.31 17.69 1.50
N PHE A 203 4.02 18.00 0.41
CA PHE A 203 5.37 18.54 0.47
C PHE A 203 5.30 20.07 0.51
N PHE A 204 5.65 20.68 1.64
CA PHE A 204 5.73 22.14 1.77
C PHE A 204 7.10 22.65 1.36
N HIS A 205 7.14 23.84 0.75
CA HIS A 205 8.34 24.58 0.39
C HIS A 205 8.18 26.03 0.87
N GLY A 206 9.23 26.62 1.46
CA GLY A 206 9.20 27.99 1.99
C GLY A 206 8.24 28.26 3.17
N GLY A 207 7.40 27.29 3.55
CA GLY A 207 6.42 27.37 4.63
C GLY A 207 5.02 27.80 4.19
N ASP A 208 4.86 28.38 3.00
CA ASP A 208 3.61 28.94 2.47
C ASP A 208 3.21 28.39 1.09
N GLU A 209 4.06 27.55 0.48
CA GLU A 209 3.81 26.87 -0.78
C GLU A 209 3.86 25.35 -0.60
N CYS A 210 3.18 24.61 -1.49
CA CYS A 210 3.31 23.16 -1.54
C CYS A 210 3.40 22.60 -2.97
N LEU A 211 4.02 21.43 -3.10
CA LEU A 211 4.11 20.68 -4.35
C LEU A 211 2.71 20.22 -4.77
N THR A 212 2.35 20.51 -6.02
CA THR A 212 1.01 20.24 -6.55
C THR A 212 1.04 20.19 -8.08
N ILE A 213 -0.09 19.83 -8.68
CA ILE A 213 -0.36 20.06 -10.11
C ILE A 213 -1.20 21.35 -10.32
N PRO A 214 -1.11 22.01 -11.49
CA PRO A 214 -2.00 23.11 -11.86
C PRO A 214 -3.47 22.71 -11.86
N SER A 215 -4.39 23.65 -11.61
CA SER A 215 -5.84 23.37 -11.67
C SER A 215 -6.32 23.02 -13.09
N SER A 216 -5.57 23.45 -14.11
CA SER A 216 -5.80 23.14 -15.52
C SER A 216 -5.04 21.90 -16.00
N TRP A 217 -4.40 21.16 -15.08
CA TRP A 217 -3.59 20.00 -15.44
C TRP A 217 -4.39 19.00 -16.27
N ASN A 218 -3.76 18.50 -17.33
CA ASN A 218 -4.25 17.39 -18.12
C ASN A 218 -3.07 16.72 -18.86
N GLU A 219 -3.37 15.67 -19.59
CA GLU A 219 -2.39 14.79 -20.25
C GLU A 219 -1.81 15.37 -21.54
N SER A 220 -2.24 16.56 -21.95
CA SER A 220 -1.71 17.20 -23.16
C SER A 220 -0.24 17.58 -22.97
N ALA A 221 0.53 17.47 -24.05
CA ALA A 221 1.92 17.91 -24.06
C ALA A 221 2.05 19.36 -23.56
N GLY A 222 3.00 19.58 -22.63
CA GLY A 222 3.23 20.88 -21.99
C GLY A 222 2.27 21.24 -20.85
N GLN A 223 1.27 20.41 -20.52
CA GLN A 223 0.37 20.62 -19.37
C GLN A 223 0.55 19.56 -18.27
N ASN A 224 1.34 18.53 -18.56
CA ASN A 224 1.79 17.54 -17.59
C ASN A 224 2.94 18.07 -16.71
N LEU A 225 2.64 19.13 -15.94
CA LEU A 225 3.62 19.87 -15.14
C LEU A 225 3.36 19.70 -13.65
N VAL A 226 4.42 19.81 -12.87
CA VAL A 226 4.39 19.88 -11.41
C VAL A 226 4.87 21.27 -10.99
N VAL A 227 4.20 21.87 -10.02
CA VAL A 227 4.42 23.26 -9.60
C VAL A 227 4.47 23.37 -8.07
N TYR A 228 5.01 24.49 -7.60
CA TYR A 228 4.80 24.96 -6.24
C TYR A 228 3.73 26.05 -6.27
N GLU A 229 2.70 25.91 -5.45
CA GLU A 229 1.62 26.89 -5.34
C GLU A 229 1.25 27.07 -3.87
N GLY A 230 0.97 28.31 -3.48
CA GLY A 230 0.52 28.69 -2.14
C GLY A 230 -1.00 28.91 -2.06
N GLY A 231 -1.47 29.27 -0.86
CA GLY A 231 -2.87 29.62 -0.63
C GLY A 231 -3.81 28.40 -0.56
N SER A 232 -4.94 28.44 -1.27
CA SER A 232 -6.03 27.46 -1.10
C SER A 232 -5.66 26.02 -1.51
N VAL A 233 -4.61 25.84 -2.31
CA VAL A 233 -4.14 24.52 -2.72
C VAL A 233 -3.62 23.67 -1.56
N MET A 234 -3.18 24.32 -0.47
CA MET A 234 -2.74 23.66 0.77
C MET A 234 -3.87 22.87 1.45
N SER A 235 -5.13 23.10 1.09
CA SER A 235 -6.29 22.34 1.56
C SER A 235 -7.02 21.58 0.44
N GLN A 236 -6.47 21.51 -0.78
CA GLN A 236 -7.08 20.82 -1.92
C GLN A 236 -6.49 19.42 -2.12
N ALA A 237 -7.20 18.57 -2.86
CA ALA A 237 -6.76 17.19 -3.12
C ALA A 237 -5.59 17.10 -4.12
N ARG A 238 -5.42 18.10 -4.99
CA ARG A 238 -4.34 18.15 -6.00
C ARG A 238 -2.92 18.36 -5.43
N SER A 239 -2.81 18.59 -4.13
CA SER A 239 -1.52 18.65 -3.42
C SER A 239 -1.23 17.39 -2.59
N LEU A 240 -2.07 16.35 -2.70
CA LEU A 240 -1.89 15.11 -1.96
C LEU A 240 -1.02 14.12 -2.74
N TRP A 241 0.03 13.65 -2.07
CA TRP A 241 0.99 12.69 -2.60
C TRP A 241 1.10 11.50 -1.67
N ARG A 242 1.10 10.28 -2.22
CA ARG A 242 1.38 9.05 -1.49
C ARG A 242 2.85 8.66 -1.68
N LEU A 243 3.52 8.30 -0.59
CA LEU A 243 4.88 7.77 -0.64
C LEU A 243 4.84 6.24 -0.68
N GLU A 244 5.40 5.64 -1.72
CA GLU A 244 5.42 4.19 -1.89
C GLU A 244 6.87 3.71 -1.95
N LEU A 245 7.35 3.04 -0.90
CA LEU A 245 8.70 2.45 -0.92
C LEU A 245 8.81 1.48 -2.11
N ALA A 246 9.95 1.50 -2.81
CA ALA A 246 10.17 0.69 -4.01
C ALA A 246 10.46 -0.79 -3.68
N ARG A 247 9.56 -1.42 -2.93
CA ARG A 247 9.61 -2.81 -2.44
C ARG A 247 8.20 -3.29 -2.08
N THR A 248 8.00 -4.61 -1.98
CA THR A 248 6.70 -5.19 -1.60
C THR A 248 6.61 -5.55 -0.13
N LYS A 249 7.65 -6.18 0.43
CA LYS A 249 7.74 -6.45 1.87
C LYS A 249 8.09 -5.19 2.63
N TRP A 250 7.48 -5.02 3.80
CA TRP A 250 7.69 -3.86 4.68
C TRP A 250 7.46 -2.51 3.96
N ALA A 251 6.63 -2.50 2.91
CA ALA A 251 6.34 -1.30 2.13
C ALA A 251 5.61 -0.22 2.95
N GLY A 252 4.95 -0.61 4.04
CA GLY A 252 4.36 0.27 5.05
C GLY A 252 5.26 0.60 6.24
N GLY A 253 6.57 0.33 6.13
CA GLY A 253 7.59 0.68 7.14
C GLY A 253 7.91 2.18 7.17
N PHE A 254 8.87 2.59 7.99
CA PHE A 254 9.33 3.97 8.06
C PHE A 254 9.95 4.42 6.74
N ILE A 255 9.74 5.70 6.40
CA ILE A 255 10.55 6.37 5.38
C ILE A 255 11.91 6.70 6.01
N ASN A 256 12.98 6.28 5.34
CA ASN A 256 14.36 6.48 5.76
C ASN A 256 15.15 7.23 4.67
N TRP A 257 16.27 7.85 5.04
CA TRP A 257 17.20 8.45 4.08
C TRP A 257 17.70 7.41 3.08
N TYR A 258 17.95 7.82 1.84
CA TYR A 258 18.47 6.98 0.75
C TYR A 258 17.55 5.83 0.29
N HIS A 259 16.47 5.51 1.02
CA HIS A 259 15.55 4.46 0.60
C HIS A 259 14.80 4.90 -0.67
N PRO A 260 14.85 4.10 -1.75
CA PRO A 260 14.15 4.42 -2.98
C PRO A 260 12.64 4.31 -2.76
N MET A 261 11.91 5.32 -3.23
CA MET A 261 10.46 5.35 -3.19
C MET A 261 9.90 6.03 -4.44
N ARG A 262 8.66 5.70 -4.76
CA ARG A 262 7.86 6.40 -5.75
C ARG A 262 6.95 7.40 -5.05
N ILE A 263 6.73 8.54 -5.69
CA ILE A 263 5.86 9.61 -5.19
C ILE A 263 4.64 9.66 -6.12
N ARG A 264 3.52 9.13 -5.66
CA ARG A 264 2.27 8.99 -6.43
C ARG A 264 1.34 10.15 -6.15
N HIS A 265 0.90 10.86 -7.19
CA HIS A 265 -0.14 11.87 -7.07
C HIS A 265 -1.49 11.20 -6.83
N LEU A 266 -2.17 11.55 -5.75
CA LEU A 266 -3.30 10.77 -5.24
C LEU A 266 -4.49 10.74 -6.22
N THR A 267 -4.90 11.89 -6.76
CA THR A 267 -6.15 11.98 -7.54
C THR A 267 -5.98 11.56 -9.01
N THR A 268 -4.78 11.69 -9.58
CA THR A 268 -4.51 11.25 -10.96
C THR A 268 -3.99 9.82 -11.03
N GLY A 269 -3.52 9.26 -9.90
CA GLY A 269 -2.91 7.94 -9.83
C GLY A 269 -1.53 7.84 -10.51
N ARG A 270 -0.97 8.96 -10.99
CA ARG A 270 0.30 9.04 -11.71
C ARG A 270 1.49 9.23 -10.76
N TYR A 271 2.69 8.92 -11.22
CA TYR A 271 3.91 8.99 -10.42
C TYR A 271 4.81 10.12 -10.90
N LEU A 272 5.49 10.81 -9.98
CA LEU A 272 6.63 11.63 -10.35
C LEU A 272 7.65 10.75 -11.07
N GLY A 273 8.19 11.27 -12.17
CA GLY A 273 9.23 10.60 -12.93
C GLY A 273 10.05 11.57 -13.78
N VAL A 274 11.06 11.01 -14.43
CA VAL A 274 12.06 11.74 -15.22
C VAL A 274 12.01 11.28 -16.66
N ASN A 275 11.77 12.19 -17.60
CA ASN A 275 11.79 11.84 -19.03
C ASN A 275 13.22 11.78 -19.58
N GLU A 276 13.37 11.38 -20.84
CA GLU A 276 14.67 11.30 -21.53
C GLU A 276 15.44 12.63 -21.60
N SER A 277 14.74 13.75 -21.47
CA SER A 277 15.30 15.11 -21.44
C SER A 277 15.69 15.57 -20.03
N ASN A 278 15.67 14.68 -19.02
CA ASN A 278 15.88 14.99 -17.61
C ASN A 278 14.87 15.97 -16.99
N GLU A 279 13.67 16.07 -17.57
CA GLU A 279 12.60 16.92 -17.07
C GLU A 279 11.68 16.14 -16.12
N LEU A 280 11.19 16.84 -15.09
CA LEU A 280 10.20 16.30 -14.16
C LEU A 280 8.83 16.23 -14.83
N THR A 281 8.21 15.05 -14.79
CA THR A 281 6.89 14.79 -15.38
C THR A 281 6.06 13.85 -14.50
N LEU A 282 4.77 13.70 -14.80
CA LEU A 282 3.94 12.64 -14.22
C LEU A 282 3.71 11.50 -15.23
N VAL A 283 4.19 10.31 -14.88
CA VAL A 283 4.03 9.11 -15.72
C VAL A 283 2.89 8.23 -15.23
N THR A 284 2.32 7.45 -16.14
CA THR A 284 1.32 6.45 -15.76
C THR A 284 1.96 5.33 -14.94
N ARG A 285 1.12 4.51 -14.32
CA ARG A 285 1.57 3.37 -13.53
C ARG A 285 2.41 2.38 -14.36
N ASP A 286 2.00 2.10 -15.59
CA ASP A 286 2.65 1.14 -16.48
C ASP A 286 4.01 1.64 -17.02
N GLU A 287 4.24 2.95 -16.96
CA GLU A 287 5.49 3.60 -17.37
C GLU A 287 6.43 3.88 -16.20
N ALA A 288 5.94 3.78 -14.96
CA ALA A 288 6.64 4.15 -13.72
C ALA A 288 7.70 3.13 -13.31
N THR A 289 8.65 2.85 -14.21
CA THR A 289 9.78 1.97 -13.96
C THR A 289 10.62 2.47 -12.78
N THR A 290 11.40 1.58 -12.16
CA THR A 290 12.27 1.94 -11.03
C THR A 290 13.25 3.04 -11.42
N ALA A 291 13.89 2.92 -12.58
CA ALA A 291 14.86 3.88 -13.08
C ALA A 291 14.25 5.25 -13.38
N LEU A 292 12.97 5.30 -13.78
CA LEU A 292 12.30 6.53 -14.19
C LEU A 292 11.61 7.27 -13.05
N SER A 293 11.12 6.55 -12.03
CA SER A 293 10.14 7.08 -11.06
C SER A 293 10.55 6.98 -9.60
N THR A 294 11.77 6.52 -9.31
CA THR A 294 12.23 6.41 -7.91
C THR A 294 13.05 7.62 -7.48
N PHE A 295 12.69 8.13 -6.32
CA PHE A 295 13.37 9.20 -5.61
C PHE A 295 13.79 8.71 -4.23
N CYS A 296 14.77 9.38 -3.63
CA CYS A 296 15.13 9.18 -2.23
C CYS A 296 15.13 10.52 -1.49
N LEU A 297 14.92 10.45 -0.17
CA LEU A 297 15.15 11.61 0.70
C LEU A 297 16.61 11.66 1.11
N ARG A 298 17.14 12.88 1.17
CA ARG A 298 18.49 13.21 1.58
C ARG A 298 18.43 14.32 2.64
N GLN A 299 19.40 14.29 3.56
CA GLN A 299 19.55 15.32 4.58
C GLN A 299 20.35 16.52 4.05
N GLU A 300 21.34 16.26 3.20
CA GLU A 300 22.23 17.25 2.61
C GLU A 300 22.59 16.86 1.17
N LYS A 301 23.13 17.83 0.41
CA LYS A 301 23.67 17.60 -0.94
C LYS A 301 25.13 17.20 -0.81
N ASP A 302 25.37 15.90 -0.81
CA ASP A 302 26.70 15.33 -0.71
C ASP A 302 26.91 14.27 -1.83
N ASP A 303 28.18 13.99 -2.14
CA ASP A 303 28.56 13.04 -3.19
C ASP A 303 28.55 11.57 -2.72
N GLN A 304 28.06 11.28 -1.51
CA GLN A 304 27.99 9.92 -0.99
C GLN A 304 26.96 9.12 -1.78
N LYS A 305 27.48 8.11 -2.48
CA LYS A 305 26.67 7.07 -3.10
C LYS A 305 26.47 5.95 -2.08
N VAL A 306 25.33 5.97 -1.40
CA VAL A 306 24.91 4.88 -0.52
C VAL A 306 24.16 3.85 -1.37
N VAL A 307 24.74 2.66 -1.49
CA VAL A 307 24.08 1.51 -2.12
C VAL A 307 23.52 0.66 -0.99
N LEU A 308 22.19 0.58 -0.89
CA LEU A 308 21.50 -0.25 0.09
C LEU A 308 21.45 -1.70 -0.41
N GLU A 309 21.76 -2.65 0.46
CA GLU A 309 21.58 -4.07 0.14
C GLU A 309 20.13 -4.49 0.40
N ASP A 310 19.68 -5.59 -0.23
CA ASP A 310 18.32 -6.13 -0.03
C ASP A 310 17.98 -6.34 1.46
N LYS A 311 18.95 -6.74 2.28
CA LYS A 311 18.78 -6.93 3.73
C LYS A 311 18.47 -5.62 4.47
N ASP A 312 18.99 -4.49 3.98
CA ASP A 312 18.76 -3.17 4.54
C ASP A 312 17.39 -2.62 4.09
N LEU A 313 16.87 -3.16 2.99
CA LEU A 313 15.56 -2.83 2.42
C LEU A 313 14.44 -3.76 2.91
N GLU A 314 14.70 -4.98 3.40
CA GLU A 314 13.66 -5.88 3.90
C GLU A 314 13.40 -5.73 5.42
N VAL A 315 13.39 -4.49 5.92
CA VAL A 315 13.11 -4.18 7.34
C VAL A 315 12.07 -3.07 7.50
N ILE A 316 11.45 -3.00 8.67
CA ILE A 316 10.49 -1.93 9.02
C ILE A 316 11.13 -0.53 8.98
N GLY A 317 12.45 -0.42 9.15
CA GLY A 317 13.18 0.85 9.16
C GLY A 317 13.23 1.50 10.55
N ALA A 318 13.61 2.78 10.60
CA ALA A 318 13.76 3.54 11.84
C ALA A 318 12.96 4.85 11.81
N PRO A 319 12.38 5.29 12.94
CA PRO A 319 11.60 6.53 13.01
C PRO A 319 12.54 7.74 12.96
N ILE A 320 12.89 8.22 11.77
CA ILE A 320 13.85 9.33 11.57
C ILE A 320 13.27 10.54 10.83
N ILE A 321 12.30 10.35 9.94
CA ILE A 321 11.62 11.45 9.23
C ILE A 321 10.35 11.82 9.98
N LYS A 322 10.25 13.07 10.43
CA LYS A 322 9.12 13.60 11.21
C LYS A 322 8.30 14.59 10.41
N TYR A 323 6.98 14.54 10.57
CA TYR A 323 6.08 15.55 10.02
C TYR A 323 6.38 16.92 10.63
N GLY A 324 6.56 17.94 9.79
CA GLY A 324 6.75 19.33 10.19
C GLY A 324 8.15 19.68 10.71
N ASP A 325 8.87 18.72 11.31
CA ASP A 325 10.20 18.96 11.89
C ASP A 325 11.36 18.64 10.93
N SER A 326 11.18 17.67 10.03
CA SER A 326 12.25 17.25 9.11
C SER A 326 12.21 18.05 7.82
N THR A 327 13.27 18.81 7.56
CA THR A 327 13.57 19.31 6.21
C THR A 327 14.22 18.20 5.40
N VAL A 328 13.73 18.00 4.17
CA VAL A 328 14.17 16.90 3.30
C VAL A 328 14.53 17.44 1.94
N LEU A 329 15.59 16.91 1.35
CA LEU A 329 15.94 17.12 -0.05
C LEU A 329 15.51 15.89 -0.84
N VAL A 330 14.85 16.08 -1.98
CA VAL A 330 14.39 14.98 -2.83
C VAL A 330 15.36 14.85 -4.01
N GLN A 331 15.93 13.66 -4.17
CA GLN A 331 16.87 13.35 -5.25
C GLN A 331 16.34 12.19 -6.08
N HIS A 332 16.40 12.29 -7.40
CA HIS A 332 16.09 11.19 -8.29
C HIS A 332 17.20 10.11 -8.20
N SER A 333 16.81 8.85 -7.99
CA SER A 333 17.75 7.79 -7.61
C SER A 333 18.73 7.44 -8.73
N GLU A 334 18.27 7.40 -9.98
CA GLU A 334 19.09 6.97 -11.13
C GLU A 334 19.98 8.11 -11.64
N THR A 335 19.40 9.29 -11.87
CA THR A 335 20.12 10.43 -12.48
C THR A 335 20.88 11.27 -11.46
N GLY A 336 20.55 11.16 -10.17
CA GLY A 336 21.14 11.98 -9.10
C GLY A 336 20.66 13.44 -9.10
N LEU A 337 19.71 13.82 -9.96
CA LEU A 337 19.20 15.19 -10.05
C LEU A 337 18.32 15.54 -8.84
N TRP A 338 18.43 16.77 -8.39
CA TRP A 338 17.69 17.31 -7.24
C TRP A 338 16.39 17.97 -7.67
N LEU A 339 15.32 17.67 -6.94
CA LEU A 339 14.06 18.40 -7.06
C LEU A 339 14.26 19.83 -6.55
N THR A 340 13.96 20.81 -7.39
CA THR A 340 14.11 22.25 -7.10
C THR A 340 13.00 23.03 -7.80
N SER A 341 12.95 24.34 -7.58
CA SER A 341 12.01 25.25 -8.27
C SER A 341 12.69 26.07 -9.37
N LYS A 342 11.97 26.32 -10.46
CA LYS A 342 12.29 27.33 -11.48
C LYS A 342 11.15 28.34 -11.55
N SER A 343 11.45 29.60 -11.26
CA SER A 343 10.48 30.70 -11.33
C SER A 343 10.39 31.27 -12.73
N TYR A 344 9.18 31.64 -13.15
CA TYR A 344 8.94 32.43 -14.36
C TYR A 344 7.80 33.42 -14.14
N GLU A 345 7.83 34.53 -14.86
CA GLU A 345 6.83 35.60 -14.73
C GLU A 345 5.76 35.47 -15.82
N THR A 346 4.50 35.31 -15.42
CA THR A 346 3.36 35.16 -16.33
C THR A 346 2.35 36.28 -16.12
N LYS A 347 1.79 36.81 -17.21
CA LYS A 347 0.75 37.86 -17.13
C LYS A 347 -0.64 37.23 -17.09
N LYS A 348 -1.29 37.28 -15.93
CA LYS A 348 -2.68 36.80 -15.73
C LYS A 348 -3.69 37.93 -15.92
N LYS A 349 -4.74 37.66 -16.70
CA LYS A 349 -5.83 38.63 -16.97
C LYS A 349 -6.52 39.00 -15.66
N GLY A 350 -6.57 40.30 -15.35
CA GLY A 350 -7.20 40.83 -14.13
C GLY A 350 -6.34 40.79 -12.85
N VAL A 351 -5.16 40.17 -12.88
CA VAL A 351 -4.25 40.06 -11.71
C VAL A 351 -2.91 40.76 -11.98
N GLY A 352 -2.48 40.86 -13.23
CA GLY A 352 -1.20 41.47 -13.60
C GLY A 352 -0.10 40.44 -13.80
N LYS A 353 1.15 40.83 -13.55
CA LYS A 353 2.31 39.91 -13.58
C LYS A 353 2.33 39.09 -12.30
N VAL A 354 2.41 37.77 -12.44
CA VAL A 354 2.41 36.79 -11.34
C VAL A 354 3.62 35.89 -11.54
N GLU A 355 4.39 35.70 -10.47
CA GLU A 355 5.46 34.70 -10.44
C GLU A 355 4.84 33.31 -10.28
N GLU A 356 5.25 32.37 -11.12
CA GLU A 356 4.90 30.97 -11.01
C GLU A 356 6.18 30.14 -10.83
N LYS A 357 6.12 29.15 -9.93
CA LYS A 357 7.24 28.24 -9.65
C LYS A 357 6.92 26.86 -10.20
N GLN A 358 7.64 26.44 -11.23
CA GLN A 358 7.61 25.07 -11.71
C GLN A 358 8.59 24.22 -10.91
N ALA A 359 8.18 23.02 -10.52
CA ALA A 359 9.08 22.02 -9.97
C ALA A 359 9.89 21.38 -11.12
N VAL A 360 11.21 21.34 -10.97
CA VAL A 360 12.15 20.83 -11.98
C VAL A 360 13.23 19.98 -11.32
N LEU A 361 13.98 19.25 -12.15
CA LEU A 361 15.17 18.52 -11.72
C LEU A 361 16.43 19.25 -12.18
N HIS A 362 17.44 19.33 -11.32
CA HIS A 362 18.69 20.05 -11.61
C HIS A 362 19.90 19.39 -10.93
N GLU A 363 21.10 19.52 -11.52
CA GLU A 363 22.34 18.93 -10.99
C GLU A 363 22.73 19.50 -9.63
N GLU A 364 22.65 20.83 -9.46
CA GLU A 364 22.96 21.49 -8.19
C GLU A 364 21.72 21.78 -7.32
N GLY A 365 20.56 22.09 -7.93
CA GLY A 365 19.39 22.66 -7.24
C GLY A 365 19.65 24.03 -6.60
N LYS A 366 18.62 24.63 -6.00
CA LYS A 366 18.77 25.85 -5.19
C LYS A 366 18.98 25.54 -3.69
N MET A 367 19.25 26.56 -2.89
CA MET A 367 19.50 26.42 -1.44
C MET A 367 18.22 26.36 -0.60
N ASP A 368 17.12 26.89 -1.12
CA ASP A 368 15.76 26.84 -0.58
C ASP A 368 15.00 25.59 -1.03
#